data_AF-A0A151QR23-F1
#
_entry.id   AF-A0A151QR23-F1
#
_cell.length_a   1.000
_cell.length_b   1.000
_cell.length_c   1.000
_cell.angle_alpha   90.00
_cell.angle_beta   90.00
_cell.angle_gamma   90.00
#
_symmetry.space_group_name_H-M   'P 1'
#
loop_
_entity.id
_entity.type
_entity.pdbx_description
1 polymer ?
#
loop_
_entity_poly.entity_id
_entity_poly.type
_entity_poly.pdbx_seq_one_letter_code
_entity_poly.pdbx_strand_id
1 'polypeptide(L)' 'CLFRDLGVCLPFTPFECSFLRHVNIAPSQLHPNSWGFLRAFQVLSSALGMDASLPIFFHFY' A
#
# COMPACT_ATOMS: atom_id res chain seq x y z
N CYS A 1 -11.66 -8.11 12.22
CA CYS A 1 -11.64 -6.95 11.31
C CYS A 1 -12.78 -7.16 10.34
N LEU A 2 -13.78 -6.26 10.33
CA LEU A 2 -15.08 -6.43 9.68
C LEU A 2 -15.04 -7.19 8.34
N PHE A 3 -14.10 -6.86 7.45
CA PHE A 3 -13.93 -7.54 6.15
C PHE A 3 -13.53 -9.01 6.24
N ARG A 4 -12.63 -9.39 7.16
CA ARG A 4 -12.24 -10.79 7.40
C ARG A 4 -13.39 -11.60 8.01
N ASP A 5 -14.18 -10.97 8.88
CA ASP A 5 -15.37 -11.57 9.49
C ASP A 5 -16.52 -11.74 8.47
N LEU A 6 -16.55 -10.92 7.42
CA LEU A 6 -17.46 -11.02 6.28
C LEU A 6 -16.95 -11.96 5.16
N GLY A 7 -15.80 -12.61 5.32
CA GLY A 7 -15.17 -13.45 4.28
C GLY A 7 -14.62 -12.66 3.08
N VAL A 8 -14.59 -11.33 3.17
CA VAL A 8 -14.06 -10.43 2.14
C VAL A 8 -12.58 -10.23 2.38
N CYS A 9 -11.74 -10.87 1.56
CA CYS A 9 -10.31 -10.56 1.52
C CYS A 9 -10.12 -9.39 0.54
N LEU A 10 -9.80 -8.21 1.07
CA LEU A 10 -9.48 -7.07 0.22
C LEU A 10 -8.19 -7.38 -0.55
N PRO A 11 -8.09 -7.02 -1.84
CA PRO A 11 -6.92 -7.29 -2.68
C PRO A 11 -5.73 -6.36 -2.37
N PHE A 12 -5.60 -5.90 -1.13
CA PHE A 12 -4.55 -4.99 -0.68
C PHE A 12 -3.54 -5.71 0.18
N THR A 13 -2.28 -5.45 -0.09
CA THR A 13 -1.15 -5.86 0.75
C THR A 13 -1.18 -5.14 2.11
N PRO A 14 -0.49 -5.67 3.14
CA PRO A 14 -0.35 -4.98 4.43
C PRO A 14 0.25 -3.58 4.30
N PHE A 15 1.20 -3.40 3.37
CA PHE A 15 1.82 -2.11 3.09
C PHE A 15 0.82 -1.10 2.50
N GLU A 16 0.05 -1.49 1.49
CA GLU A 16 -0.99 -0.61 0.90
C GLU A 16 -2.06 -0.24 1.95
N CYS A 17 -2.47 -1.19 2.79
CA CYS A 17 -3.37 -0.91 3.92
C CYS A 17 -2.78 0.13 4.89
N SER A 18 -1.49 -0.02 5.22
CA SER A 18 -0.79 0.91 6.10
C SER A 18 -0.67 2.29 5.47
N PHE A 19 -0.35 2.36 4.17
CA PHE A 19 -0.31 3.60 3.40
C PHE A 19 -1.64 4.32 3.44
N LEU A 20 -2.73 3.65 3.04
CA LEU A 20 -4.07 4.24 3.02
C LEU A 20 -4.52 4.72 4.40
N ARG A 21 -4.18 3.97 5.45
CA ARG A 21 -4.44 4.37 6.84
C ARG A 21 -3.62 5.59 7.25
N HIS A 22 -2.38 5.70 6.79
CA HIS A 22 -1.51 6.84 7.07
C HIS A 22 -2.01 8.12 6.39
N VAL A 23 -2.39 8.04 5.12
CA VAL A 23 -2.95 9.20 4.38
C VAL A 23 -4.43 9.44 4.66
N ASN A 24 -5.09 8.52 5.37
CA ASN A 24 -6.49 8.58 5.78
C ASN A 24 -7.48 8.84 4.61
N ILE A 25 -7.25 8.16 3.49
CA ILE A 25 -8.14 8.22 2.31
C ILE A 25 -8.68 6.84 1.95
N ALA A 26 -9.82 6.81 1.28
CA ALA A 26 -10.36 5.58 0.71
C ALA A 26 -9.51 5.13 -0.50
N PRO A 27 -9.42 3.80 -0.79
CA PRO A 27 -8.72 3.30 -1.97
C PRO A 27 -9.16 3.95 -3.29
N SER A 28 -10.44 4.31 -3.39
CA SER A 28 -11.06 4.97 -4.55
C SER A 28 -10.66 6.43 -4.73
N GLN A 29 -10.14 7.09 -3.69
CA GLN A 29 -9.68 8.47 -3.74
C GLN A 29 -8.20 8.56 -4.18
N LEU A 30 -7.46 7.46 -4.11
CA LEU A 30 -6.08 7.42 -4.55
C LEU A 30 -6.01 7.40 -6.08
N HIS A 31 -5.25 8.31 -6.66
CA HIS A 31 -5.10 8.42 -8.10
C HIS A 31 -4.50 7.14 -8.72
N PRO A 32 -4.93 6.69 -9.90
CA PRO A 32 -4.38 5.49 -10.55
C PRO A 32 -2.85 5.49 -10.69
N ASN A 33 -2.23 6.65 -10.95
CA ASN A 33 -0.76 6.75 -11.00
C ASN A 33 -0.11 6.45 -9.64
N SER A 34 -0.71 6.89 -8.54
CA SER A 34 -0.19 6.65 -7.18
C SER A 34 -0.23 5.17 -6.82
N TRP A 35 -1.23 4.42 -7.28
CA TRP A 35 -1.24 2.96 -7.19
C TRP A 35 -0.05 2.34 -7.93
N GLY A 36 0.29 2.85 -9.11
CA GLY A 36 1.48 2.43 -9.85
C GLY A 36 2.78 2.63 -9.07
N PHE A 37 2.94 3.79 -8.42
CA PHE A 37 4.13 4.08 -7.59
C PHE A 37 4.23 3.16 -6.37
N LEU A 38 3.12 2.90 -5.67
CA LEU A 38 3.10 1.96 -4.55
C LEU A 38 3.55 0.56 -5.00
N ARG A 39 3.00 0.05 -6.11
CA ARG A 39 3.38 -1.27 -6.65
C ARG A 39 4.83 -1.31 -7.09
N ALA A 40 5.32 -0.28 -7.79
CA ALA A 40 6.71 -0.20 -8.22
C ALA A 40 7.68 -0.20 -7.04
N PHE A 41 7.37 0.56 -5.99
CA PHE A 41 8.17 0.60 -4.77
C PHE A 41 8.20 -0.74 -4.03
N GLN A 42 7.08 -1.45 -3.96
CA GLN A 42 7.02 -2.79 -3.38
C GLN A 42 7.87 -3.80 -4.16
N VAL A 43 7.79 -3.77 -5.48
CA VAL A 43 8.61 -4.64 -6.35
C VAL A 43 10.09 -4.32 -6.17
N LEU A 44 10.46 -3.04 -6.13
CA LEU A 44 11.84 -2.61 -5.91
C LEU A 44 12.35 -3.06 -4.53
N SER A 45 11.56 -2.86 -3.47
CA SER A 45 11.91 -3.29 -2.11
C SER A 45 12.12 -4.80 -2.06
N SER A 46 11.21 -5.57 -2.67
CA SER A 46 11.34 -7.04 -2.76
C SER A 46 12.58 -7.46 -3.55
N ALA A 47 12.91 -6.78 -4.65
CA ALA A 47 14.11 -7.05 -5.44
C ALA A 47 15.41 -6.76 -4.66
N LEU A 48 15.37 -5.79 -3.75
CA LEU A 48 16.46 -5.45 -2.84
C LEU A 48 16.50 -6.34 -1.57
N GLY A 49 15.55 -7.26 -1.40
CA GLY A 49 15.43 -8.09 -0.20
C GLY A 49 15.03 -7.31 1.06
N MET A 50 14.38 -6.15 0.88
CA MET A 50 13.92 -5.28 1.95
C MET A 50 12.39 -5.25 2.03
N ASP A 51 11.88 -4.98 3.22
CA ASP A 51 10.46 -4.71 3.39
C ASP A 51 10.11 -3.29 2.95
N ALA A 52 8.98 -3.15 2.26
CA ALA A 52 8.45 -1.85 1.87
C ALA A 52 8.10 -1.02 3.12
N SER A 53 8.73 0.15 3.26
CA SER A 53 8.61 1.01 4.44
C SER A 53 7.96 2.34 4.08
N LEU A 54 6.94 2.75 4.85
CA LEU A 54 6.20 3.99 4.59
C LEU A 54 7.06 5.25 4.66
N PRO A 55 7.89 5.47 5.71
CA PRO A 55 8.78 6.62 5.75
C PRO A 55 9.73 6.72 4.54
N ILE A 56 10.21 5.57 4.05
CA ILE A 56 11.09 5.51 2.89
C ILE A 56 10.32 5.87 1.63
N PHE A 57 9.10 5.34 1.46
CA PHE A 57 8.23 5.69 0.34
C PHE A 57 7.98 7.19 0.25
N PHE A 58 7.58 7.84 1.35
CA PHE A 58 7.33 9.30 1.40
C PHE A 58 8.60 10.15 1.29
N HIS A 59 9.79 9.56 1.46
CA HIS A 59 11.04 10.26 1.20
C HIS A 59 11.33 10.35 -0.30
N PHE A 60 10.91 9.35 -1.08
CA PHE A 60 11.16 9.28 -2.52
C PHE A 60 10.01 9.82 -3.40
N TYR A 61 8.77 9.75 -2.93
CA TYR A 61 7.55 10.14 -3.66
C TYR A 61 6.67 11.07 -2.83
#